data_AF-F5Y2W3-F1
#
_entry.id   AF-F5Y2W3-F1
#
_cell.length_a   1.000
_cell.length_b   1.000
_cell.length_c   1.000
_cell.angle_alpha   90.00
_cell.angle_beta   90.00
_cell.angle_gamma   90.00
#
_symmetry.space_group_name_H-M   'P 1'
#
loop_
_entity.id
_entity.type
_entity.pdbx_description
1 polymer ?
#
loop_
_entity_poly.entity_id
_entity_poly.type
_entity_poly.pdbx_seq_one_letter_code
_entity_poly.pdbx_strand_id
1 'polypeptide(L)'
;MQFREEIDRCRAEDLRKDVIIRHVNRLDDYPNAKERPGISPWFKVGLLDTYHKGIIVGLGWHGMIDTPQGPRLADYAKGEKSEFTTMLTGEIPYDFIESMNVRGDEYYYLPHIFCHFANRGEPYERLFYAVKQDMRHGHHYWKEIASYDEVKRNGRHV
;
A
#
# COMPACT_ATOMS: atom_id res chain seq x y z
N MET A 1 -3.64 18.42 -4.10
CA MET A 1 -2.39 19.15 -4.41
C MET A 1 -1.24 18.66 -3.53
N GLN A 2 -1.39 18.59 -2.19
CA GLN A 2 -0.33 18.19 -1.24
C GLN A 2 0.28 16.77 -1.43
N PHE A 3 -0.49 15.75 -1.81
CA PHE A 3 0.06 14.38 -1.96
C PHE A 3 1.08 14.24 -3.09
N ARG A 4 0.81 14.87 -4.25
CA ARG A 4 1.73 14.86 -5.38
C ARG A 4 3.00 15.64 -5.07
N GLU A 5 2.85 16.78 -4.41
CA GLU A 5 3.99 17.59 -3.92
C GLU A 5 4.87 16.78 -2.96
N GLU A 6 4.28 16.04 -2.03
CA GLU A 6 5.07 15.18 -1.12
C GLU A 6 5.76 14.03 -1.85
N ILE A 7 5.08 13.39 -2.80
CA ILE A 7 5.70 12.33 -3.63
C ILE A 7 6.87 12.90 -4.44
N ASP A 8 6.68 14.06 -5.05
CA ASP A 8 7.70 14.71 -5.86
C ASP A 8 8.86 15.21 -4.98
N ARG A 9 8.60 15.70 -3.77
CA ARG A 9 9.62 16.01 -2.76
C ARG A 9 10.41 14.78 -2.37
N CYS A 10 9.74 13.67 -2.02
CA CYS A 10 10.41 12.42 -1.70
C CYS A 10 11.24 11.89 -2.88
N ARG A 11 10.77 12.05 -4.12
CA ARG A 11 11.52 11.67 -5.33
C ARG A 11 12.74 12.57 -5.55
N ALA A 12 12.59 13.88 -5.40
CA ALA A 12 13.67 14.85 -5.61
C ALA A 12 14.77 14.75 -4.55
N GLU A 13 14.39 14.47 -3.31
CA GLU A 13 15.30 14.42 -2.15
C GLU A 13 15.74 12.99 -1.78
N ASP A 14 15.38 11.98 -2.59
CA ASP A 14 15.62 10.55 -2.33
C ASP A 14 15.19 10.10 -0.92
N LEU A 15 14.09 10.67 -0.43
CA LEU A 15 13.55 10.38 0.90
C LEU A 15 12.73 9.09 0.90
N ARG A 16 12.65 8.47 2.09
CA ARG A 16 11.73 7.38 2.32
C ARG A 16 10.30 7.84 2.03
N LYS A 17 9.55 7.01 1.33
CA LYS A 17 8.16 7.26 0.98
C LYS A 17 7.18 6.75 2.02
N ASP A 18 7.67 6.43 3.22
CA ASP A 18 6.83 5.85 4.26
C ASP A 18 5.88 6.92 4.82
N VAL A 19 4.61 6.56 4.97
CA VAL A 19 3.57 7.38 5.60
C VAL A 19 2.81 6.55 6.63
N ILE A 20 2.25 7.22 7.63
CA ILE A 20 1.35 6.62 8.61
C ILE A 20 -0.08 6.83 8.16
N ILE A 21 -0.83 5.76 7.95
CA ILE A 21 -2.28 5.82 7.77
C ILE A 21 -2.93 5.84 9.14
N ARG A 22 -3.90 6.73 9.37
CA ARG A 22 -4.68 6.82 10.62
C ARG A 22 -6.16 6.87 10.34
N HIS A 23 -6.93 6.08 11.08
CA HIS A 23 -8.38 6.06 11.04
C HIS A 23 -8.97 7.25 11.82
N VAL A 24 -9.74 8.10 11.14
CA VAL A 24 -10.28 9.34 11.72
C VAL A 24 -11.22 9.13 12.92
N ASN A 25 -11.95 8.00 12.98
CA ASN A 25 -12.87 7.73 14.10
C ASN A 25 -12.25 6.84 15.20
N ARG A 26 -10.96 6.54 15.11
CA ARG A 26 -10.23 5.70 16.08
C ARG A 26 -8.87 6.31 16.44
N LEU A 27 -8.81 7.63 16.56
CA LEU A 27 -7.56 8.37 16.78
C LEU A 27 -6.93 8.06 18.15
N ASP A 28 -7.74 7.79 19.16
CA ASP A 28 -7.31 7.49 20.54
C ASP A 28 -6.52 6.18 20.66
N ASP A 29 -6.62 5.29 19.67
CA ASP A 29 -5.85 4.04 19.66
C ASP A 29 -4.38 4.28 19.26
N TYR A 30 -3.98 5.48 18.83
CA TYR A 30 -2.60 5.79 18.49
C TYR A 30 -1.90 6.57 19.63
N PRO A 31 -0.62 6.27 19.92
CA PRO A 31 0.21 5.25 19.28
C PRO A 31 0.03 3.84 19.88
N ASN A 32 -0.69 3.71 20.99
CA ASN A 32 -0.73 2.50 21.81
C ASN A 32 -1.94 1.60 21.48
N ALA A 33 -2.05 1.19 20.21
CA ALA A 33 -3.20 0.42 19.76
C ALA A 33 -3.18 -0.98 20.39
N LYS A 34 -4.33 -1.42 20.90
CA LYS A 34 -4.51 -2.80 21.34
C LYS A 34 -4.87 -3.66 20.14
N GLU A 35 -4.35 -4.89 20.11
CA GLU A 35 -4.69 -5.86 19.09
C GLU A 35 -6.19 -6.21 19.14
N ARG A 36 -6.85 -6.13 17.99
CA ARG A 36 -8.28 -6.44 17.81
C ARG A 36 -8.46 -7.08 16.43
N PRO A 37 -9.52 -7.89 16.22
CA PRO A 37 -9.84 -8.42 14.90
C PRO A 37 -10.00 -7.30 13.85
N GLY A 38 -9.48 -7.52 12.65
CA GLY A 38 -9.51 -6.57 11.54
C GLY A 38 -8.22 -5.76 11.41
N ILE A 39 -8.27 -4.72 10.59
CA ILE A 39 -7.11 -3.85 10.36
C ILE A 39 -6.90 -2.88 11.54
N SER A 40 -5.63 -2.69 11.89
CA SER A 40 -5.21 -1.72 12.91
C SER A 40 -5.74 -0.32 12.56
N PRO A 41 -6.17 0.48 13.55
CA PRO A 41 -6.61 1.86 13.33
C PRO A 41 -5.49 2.78 12.83
N TRP A 42 -4.23 2.35 12.92
CA TRP A 42 -3.12 3.00 12.26
C TRP A 42 -2.05 2.01 11.83
N PHE A 43 -1.34 2.29 10.75
CA PHE A 43 -0.26 1.44 10.25
C PHE A 43 0.64 2.22 9.28
N LYS A 44 1.87 1.74 9.09
CA LYS A 44 2.84 2.33 8.16
C LYS A 44 2.76 1.67 6.79
N VAL A 45 2.78 2.48 5.74
CA VAL A 45 2.81 2.03 4.33
C VAL A 45 3.76 2.87 3.50
N GLY A 46 4.12 2.41 2.30
CA GLY A 46 4.79 3.26 1.32
C GLY A 46 3.79 4.08 0.51
N LEU A 47 3.96 5.40 0.38
CA LEU A 47 3.24 6.27 -0.55
C LEU A 47 3.88 6.16 -1.94
N LEU A 48 3.25 5.40 -2.82
CA LEU A 48 3.87 4.97 -4.07
C LEU A 48 3.66 5.97 -5.22
N ASP A 49 2.41 6.38 -5.42
CA ASP A 49 1.99 7.29 -6.49
C ASP A 49 0.59 7.88 -6.23
N THR A 50 0.11 8.67 -7.18
CA THR A 50 -1.30 9.10 -7.29
C THR A 50 -1.96 8.47 -8.51
N TYR A 51 -3.29 8.34 -8.48
CA TYR A 51 -4.11 8.01 -9.64
C TYR A 51 -5.29 8.97 -9.74
N HIS A 52 -6.14 8.80 -10.75
CA HIS A 52 -7.20 9.77 -11.07
C HIS A 52 -8.23 9.99 -9.95
N LYS A 53 -8.41 9.05 -9.00
CA LYS A 53 -9.32 9.19 -7.85
C LYS A 53 -8.65 9.23 -6.48
N GLY A 54 -7.32 9.11 -6.38
CA GLY A 54 -6.70 8.98 -5.06
C GLY A 54 -5.19 8.76 -5.06
N ILE A 55 -4.73 8.08 -4.01
CA ILE A 55 -3.33 7.68 -3.81
C ILE A 55 -3.15 6.17 -3.95
N ILE A 56 -1.96 5.77 -4.35
CA ILE A 56 -1.51 4.38 -4.42
C ILE A 56 -0.53 4.14 -3.28
N VAL A 57 -0.77 3.12 -2.45
CA VAL A 57 0.10 2.76 -1.33
C VAL A 57 0.61 1.32 -1.42
N GLY A 58 1.82 1.08 -0.93
CA GLY A 58 2.47 -0.22 -0.89
C GLY A 58 2.38 -0.84 0.49
N LEU A 59 1.81 -2.04 0.56
CA LEU A 59 1.48 -2.75 1.80
C LEU A 59 2.51 -3.82 2.15
N GLY A 60 3.22 -4.37 1.16
CA GLY A 60 4.24 -5.38 1.39
C GLY A 60 4.82 -5.95 0.11
N TRP A 61 6.04 -6.48 0.18
CA TRP A 61 6.69 -7.19 -0.92
C TRP A 61 6.36 -8.69 -0.85
N HIS A 62 6.00 -9.27 -1.99
CA HIS A 62 5.58 -10.67 -2.11
C HIS A 62 6.28 -11.34 -3.29
N GLY A 63 6.86 -12.52 -3.03
CA GLY A 63 7.37 -13.39 -4.07
C GLY A 63 6.25 -14.17 -4.76
N MET A 64 6.32 -14.24 -6.08
CA MET A 64 5.30 -14.83 -6.94
C MET A 64 5.88 -15.97 -7.78
N ILE A 65 5.02 -16.90 -8.19
CA ILE A 65 5.29 -17.94 -9.18
C ILE A 65 4.25 -17.78 -10.28
N ASP A 66 4.70 -17.77 -11.54
CA ASP A 66 3.78 -17.76 -12.67
C ASP A 66 3.28 -19.19 -12.97
N THR A 67 2.00 -19.31 -13.26
CA THR A 67 1.37 -20.60 -13.54
C THR A 67 0.45 -20.48 -14.74
N PRO A 68 0.06 -21.58 -15.41
CA PRO A 68 -0.92 -21.52 -16.49
C PRO A 68 -2.28 -20.92 -16.08
N GLN A 69 -2.61 -20.92 -14.77
CA GLN A 69 -3.83 -20.31 -14.21
C GLN A 69 -3.63 -18.83 -13.84
N GLY A 70 -2.43 -18.30 -14.02
CA GLY A 70 -1.99 -16.97 -13.63
C GLY A 70 -1.10 -16.99 -12.38
N PRO A 71 -0.62 -15.82 -11.96
CA PRO A 71 0.35 -15.70 -10.88
C PRO A 71 -0.29 -16.05 -9.53
N ARG A 72 0.51 -16.64 -8.64
CA ARG A 72 0.18 -16.91 -7.23
C ARG A 72 1.35 -16.59 -6.31
N LEU A 73 1.10 -16.52 -5.00
CA LEU A 73 2.16 -16.40 -4.00
C LEU A 73 3.03 -17.67 -3.96
N ALA A 74 4.33 -17.48 -3.78
CA ALA A 74 5.26 -18.56 -3.47
C ALA A 74 5.02 -19.09 -2.05
N ASP A 75 4.97 -20.42 -1.89
CA ASP A 75 4.89 -21.10 -0.60
C ASP A 75 6.30 -21.45 -0.12
N TYR A 76 6.93 -20.50 0.58
CA TYR A 76 8.26 -20.70 1.14
C TYR A 76 8.30 -21.81 2.21
N ALA A 77 7.17 -22.13 2.86
CA ALA A 77 7.13 -23.21 3.85
C ALA A 77 7.25 -24.59 3.19
N LYS A 78 6.80 -24.72 1.92
CA LYS A 78 7.01 -25.90 1.08
C LYS A 78 8.35 -25.90 0.32
N GLY A 79 9.21 -24.90 0.56
CA GLY A 79 10.53 -24.79 -0.09
C GLY A 79 10.48 -24.23 -1.51
N GLU A 80 9.37 -23.62 -1.93
CA GLU A 80 9.28 -22.98 -3.23
C GLU A 80 10.19 -21.75 -3.33
N LYS A 81 10.65 -21.45 -4.55
CA LYS A 81 11.40 -20.22 -4.86
C LYS A 81 10.53 -19.34 -5.73
N SER A 82 10.41 -18.07 -5.35
CA SER A 82 9.71 -17.07 -6.16
C SER A 82 10.47 -16.80 -7.46
N GLU A 83 9.75 -16.70 -8.56
CA GLU A 83 10.27 -16.36 -9.88
C GLU A 83 10.41 -14.84 -10.07
N PHE A 84 9.52 -14.07 -9.45
CA PHE A 84 9.56 -12.61 -9.46
C PHE A 84 8.96 -12.02 -8.17
N THR A 85 9.24 -10.74 -7.91
CA THR A 85 8.75 -10.02 -6.73
C THR A 85 7.76 -8.94 -7.12
N THR A 86 6.68 -8.82 -6.36
CA THR A 86 5.62 -7.82 -6.55
C THR A 86 5.37 -7.05 -5.25
N MET A 87 4.77 -5.86 -5.36
CA MET A 87 4.24 -5.09 -4.23
C MET A 87 2.74 -5.32 -4.15
N LEU A 88 2.24 -5.78 -3.00
CA LEU A 88 0.83 -5.69 -2.68
C LEU A 88 0.49 -4.20 -2.52
N THR A 89 -0.42 -3.73 -3.34
CA THR A 89 -0.72 -2.33 -3.54
C THR A 89 -2.20 -2.08 -3.24
N GLY A 90 -2.49 -0.97 -2.58
CA GLY A 90 -3.84 -0.50 -2.31
C GLY A 90 -4.11 0.88 -2.89
N GLU A 91 -5.28 1.05 -3.47
CA GLU A 91 -5.81 2.36 -3.89
C GLU A 91 -6.69 2.93 -2.78
N ILE A 92 -6.33 4.11 -2.27
CA ILE A 92 -7.13 4.87 -1.30
C ILE A 92 -7.74 6.07 -2.02
N PRO A 93 -9.07 6.13 -2.20
CA PRO A 93 -9.75 7.27 -2.82
C PRO A 93 -9.53 8.56 -2.04
N TYR A 94 -9.48 9.71 -2.73
CA TYR A 94 -9.46 11.02 -2.09
C TYR A 94 -10.71 11.24 -1.22
N ASP A 95 -11.85 10.69 -1.63
CA ASP A 95 -13.10 10.77 -0.85
C ASP A 95 -13.01 10.04 0.50
N PHE A 96 -12.05 9.12 0.66
CA PHE A 96 -11.80 8.47 1.95
C PHE A 96 -10.81 9.28 2.79
N ILE A 97 -10.07 10.23 2.23
CA ILE A 97 -9.01 10.96 2.92
C ILE A 97 -9.56 12.29 3.46
N GLU A 98 -9.44 12.48 4.77
CA GLU A 98 -9.86 13.69 5.47
C GLU A 98 -8.77 14.77 5.39
N SER A 99 -7.53 14.40 5.71
CA SER A 99 -6.41 15.35 5.77
C SER A 99 -5.06 14.65 5.78
N MET A 100 -4.00 15.44 5.63
CA MET A 100 -2.61 14.99 5.75
C MET A 100 -1.81 15.95 6.63
N ASN A 101 -1.07 15.41 7.59
CA ASN A 101 -0.04 16.12 8.33
C ASN A 101 1.34 15.70 7.79
N VAL A 102 1.94 16.54 6.95
CA VAL A 102 3.22 16.29 6.29
C VAL A 102 4.40 16.19 7.27
N ARG A 103 4.31 16.84 8.44
CA ARG A 103 5.42 16.95 9.39
C ARG A 103 5.52 15.77 10.37
N GLY A 104 4.50 14.91 10.40
CA GLY A 104 4.36 13.89 11.44
C GLY A 104 4.11 14.48 12.83
N ASP A 105 4.42 13.71 13.86
CA ASP A 105 4.24 14.07 15.26
C ASP A 105 5.40 13.57 16.14
N GLU A 106 5.23 13.68 17.46
CA GLU A 106 6.21 13.29 18.47
C GLU A 106 6.55 11.79 18.49
N TYR A 107 5.70 10.93 17.93
CA TYR A 107 5.94 9.49 17.87
C TYR A 107 6.48 9.05 16.51
N TYR A 108 5.98 9.62 15.42
CA TYR A 108 6.46 9.37 14.07
C TYR A 108 6.60 10.67 13.28
N TYR A 109 7.83 11.01 12.92
CA TYR A 109 8.20 12.15 12.07
C TYR A 109 7.78 12.00 10.59
N LEU A 110 7.27 10.83 10.20
CA LEU A 110 6.78 10.56 8.85
C LEU A 110 5.46 11.31 8.62
N PRO A 111 5.04 11.58 7.38
CA PRO A 111 3.72 12.14 7.12
C PRO A 111 2.59 11.24 7.62
N HIS A 112 1.53 11.83 8.17
CA HIS A 112 0.31 11.13 8.59
C HIS A 112 -0.81 11.45 7.61
N ILE A 113 -1.51 10.43 7.14
CA ILE A 113 -2.70 10.55 6.31
C ILE A 113 -3.88 10.06 7.13
N PHE A 114 -4.83 10.96 7.38
CA PHE A 114 -6.04 10.67 8.11
C PHE A 114 -7.14 10.28 7.13
N CYS A 115 -7.67 9.08 7.23
CA CYS A 115 -8.71 8.59 6.33
C CYS A 115 -9.82 7.78 7.04
N HIS A 116 -10.97 7.70 6.37
CA HIS A 116 -12.10 6.85 6.72
C HIS A 116 -11.85 5.45 6.19
N PHE A 117 -12.04 4.43 7.03
CA PHE A 117 -11.94 3.03 6.59
C PHE A 117 -13.29 2.56 6.07
N ALA A 118 -13.74 3.21 4.99
CA ALA A 118 -15.10 3.17 4.51
C ALA A 118 -15.46 1.90 3.70
N ASN A 119 -14.49 1.03 3.37
CA ASN A 119 -14.75 -0.21 2.65
C ASN A 119 -14.52 -1.43 3.54
N ARG A 120 -15.59 -1.99 4.12
CA ARG A 120 -15.53 -3.17 5.00
C ARG A 120 -14.50 -3.04 6.14
N GLY A 121 -14.32 -1.81 6.64
CA GLY A 121 -13.36 -1.52 7.71
C GLY A 121 -11.93 -1.32 7.21
N GLU A 122 -11.70 -1.15 5.91
CA GLU A 122 -10.40 -0.83 5.31
C GLU A 122 -10.44 0.49 4.52
N PRO A 123 -9.28 1.17 4.33
CA PRO A 123 -9.20 2.40 3.54
C PRO A 123 -9.06 2.15 2.02
N TYR A 124 -9.04 0.90 1.57
CA TYR A 124 -8.76 0.57 0.17
C TYR A 124 -10.06 0.40 -0.61
N GLU A 125 -10.19 1.04 -1.77
CA GLU A 125 -11.25 0.65 -2.73
C GLU A 125 -10.85 -0.60 -3.52
N ARG A 126 -9.56 -0.79 -3.75
CA ARG A 126 -9.00 -1.89 -4.55
C ARG A 126 -7.64 -2.32 -4.04
N LEU A 127 -7.38 -3.63 -4.12
CA LEU A 127 -6.09 -4.25 -3.83
C LEU A 127 -5.60 -5.05 -5.04
N PHE A 128 -4.31 -4.94 -5.37
CA PHE A 128 -3.69 -5.63 -6.49
C PHE A 128 -2.18 -5.81 -6.28
N TYR A 129 -1.57 -6.71 -7.04
CA TYR A 129 -0.13 -6.93 -7.07
C TYR A 129 0.47 -6.20 -8.26
N ALA A 130 1.53 -5.42 -8.01
CA ALA A 130 2.18 -4.61 -9.04
C ALA A 130 3.70 -4.73 -9.03
N VAL A 131 4.31 -4.48 -10.18
CA VAL A 131 5.76 -4.33 -10.32
C VAL A 131 6.11 -2.86 -10.61
N LYS A 132 7.21 -2.40 -10.03
CA LYS A 132 7.75 -1.08 -10.35
C LYS A 132 8.41 -1.15 -11.72
N GLN A 133 7.95 -0.35 -12.66
CA GLN A 133 8.52 -0.26 -14.00
C GLN A 133 9.17 1.10 -14.22
N ASP A 134 10.43 1.06 -14.65
CA ASP A 134 11.22 2.25 -14.97
C ASP A 134 10.82 2.79 -16.36
N MET A 135 10.44 4.07 -16.41
CA MET A 135 10.14 4.79 -17.65
C MET A 135 11.35 5.58 -18.18
N ARG A 136 12.52 5.42 -17.56
CA ARG A 136 13.74 6.22 -17.76
C ARG A 136 13.57 7.65 -17.23
N HIS A 137 14.69 8.35 -17.09
CA HIS A 137 14.74 9.74 -16.60
C HIS A 137 14.15 9.93 -15.19
N GLY A 138 14.26 8.93 -14.31
CA GLY A 138 13.80 9.02 -12.92
C GLY A 138 12.29 8.81 -12.72
N HIS A 139 11.53 8.65 -13.80
CA HIS A 139 10.10 8.36 -13.73
C HIS A 139 9.87 6.85 -13.63
N HIS A 140 9.03 6.45 -12.68
CA HIS A 140 8.58 5.07 -12.53
C HIS A 140 7.08 5.05 -12.33
N TYR A 141 6.46 3.94 -12.70
CA TYR A 141 5.07 3.66 -12.41
C TYR A 141 4.92 2.24 -11.88
N TRP A 142 3.77 1.97 -11.27
CA TRP A 142 3.43 0.66 -10.75
C TRP A 142 2.49 -0.02 -11.74
N LYS A 143 3.02 -1.04 -12.43
CA LYS A 143 2.26 -1.82 -13.39
C LYS A 143 1.57 -2.97 -12.67
N GLU A 144 0.24 -2.99 -12.73
CA GLU A 144 -0.57 -4.10 -12.23
C GLU A 144 -0.24 -5.40 -12.97
N ILE A 145 -0.06 -6.47 -12.19
CA ILE A 145 0.19 -7.83 -12.67
C ILE A 145 -1.05 -8.70 -12.52
N ALA A 146 -1.72 -8.62 -11.37
CA ALA A 146 -2.95 -9.33 -11.08
C ALA A 146 -3.69 -8.68 -9.91
N SER A 147 -5.01 -8.82 -9.87
CA SER A 147 -5.81 -8.40 -8.73
C SER A 147 -5.58 -9.29 -7.51
N TYR A 148 -5.89 -8.78 -6.32
CA TYR A 148 -5.75 -9.53 -5.08
C TYR A 148 -6.60 -10.82 -5.06
N ASP A 149 -7.82 -10.75 -5.57
CA ASP A 149 -8.75 -11.89 -5.61
C ASP A 149 -8.31 -12.97 -6.62
N GLU A 150 -7.72 -12.58 -7.75
CA GLU A 150 -7.13 -13.52 -8.70
C GLU A 150 -5.98 -14.31 -8.08
N VAL A 151 -5.03 -13.63 -7.44
CA VAL A 151 -3.89 -14.28 -6.77
C VAL A 151 -4.36 -15.23 -5.65
N LYS A 152 -5.36 -14.80 -4.86
CA LYS A 152 -5.95 -15.63 -3.80
C LYS A 152 -6.66 -16.87 -4.35
N ARG A 153 -7.36 -16.74 -5.46
CA ARG A 153 -8.00 -17.86 -6.15
C ARG A 153 -6.96 -18.84 -6.68
N ASN A 154 -5.92 -18.35 -7.33
CA ASN A 154 -4.85 -19.18 -7.91
C ASN A 154 -4.05 -19.94 -6.84
N GLY A 155 -3.86 -19.35 -5.66
CA GLY A 155 -3.21 -20.01 -4.53
C GLY A 155 -4.00 -21.15 -3.88
N ARG A 156 -5.32 -21.25 -4.11
CA ARG A 156 -6.16 -22.34 -3.56
C ARG A 156 -6.08 -23.64 -4.34
N HIS A 157 -5.50 -23.63 -5.53
CA HIS A 157 -5.41 -24.77 -6.44
C HIS A 157 -4.09 -25.54 -6.30
N VAL A 158 -3.36 -25.36 -5.19
CA VAL A 158 -2.01 -25.90 -4.92
C VAL A 158 -1.97 -26.71 -3.63
#